data_AF-A0A800A2T5-F1
#
_entry.id   AF-A0A800A2T5-F1
#
_cell.length_a   1.000
_cell.length_b   1.000
_cell.length_c   1.000
_cell.angle_alpha   90.00
_cell.angle_beta   90.00
_cell.angle_gamma   90.00
#
_symmetry.space_group_name_H-M   'P 1'
#
loop_
_entity.id
_entity.type
_entity.pdbx_description
1 polymer ?
#
loop_
_entity_poly.entity_id
_entity_poly.type
_entity_poly.pdbx_seq_one_letter_code
_entity_poly.pdbx_strand_id
1 'polypeptide(L)' 'MDTGTWKVKSGLAQMLKGGVIMDVVTPEQAKIAEDAGACAVM' A
#
# COMPACT_ATOMS: atom_id res chain seq x y z
N MET A 1 -20.13 -9.54 12.68
CA MET A 1 -18.95 -10.21 12.08
C MET A 1 -18.65 -9.46 10.80
N ASP A 2 -17.76 -8.48 10.85
CA ASP A 2 -17.46 -7.60 9.70
C ASP A 2 -16.12 -7.92 9.03
N THR A 3 -15.44 -8.98 9.49
CA THR A 3 -14.15 -9.40 8.96
C THR A 3 -14.28 -9.93 7.53
N GLY A 4 -13.46 -9.39 6.62
CA GLY A 4 -13.35 -9.89 5.24
C GLY A 4 -14.53 -9.58 4.31
N THR A 5 -15.50 -8.75 4.73
CA THR A 5 -16.60 -8.32 3.86
C THR A 5 -16.09 -7.48 2.68
N TRP A 6 -16.86 -7.43 1.59
CA TRP A 6 -16.53 -6.58 0.44
C TRP A 6 -16.37 -5.11 0.82
N LYS A 7 -17.22 -4.61 1.72
CA LYS A 7 -17.16 -3.24 2.24
C LYS A 7 -15.80 -2.94 2.88
N VAL A 8 -15.27 -3.89 3.66
CA VAL A 8 -13.93 -3.74 4.27
C VAL A 8 -12.83 -3.77 3.22
N LYS A 9 -12.86 -4.76 2.30
CA LYS A 9 -11.82 -4.89 1.25
C LYS A 9 -11.77 -3.67 0.32
N SER A 10 -12.93 -3.21 -0.13
CA SER A 10 -13.02 -2.00 -0.96
C SER A 10 -12.59 -0.75 -0.19
N GLY A 11 -12.94 -0.64 1.10
CA GLY A 11 -12.46 0.44 1.97
C GLY A 11 -10.93 0.50 2.07
N LEU A 12 -10.27 -0.64 2.28
CA LEU A 12 -8.80 -0.72 2.31
C LEU A 12 -8.19 -0.27 0.98
N ALA A 13 -8.75 -0.70 -0.16
CA ALA A 13 -8.27 -0.27 -1.47
C ALA A 13 -8.46 1.25 -1.70
N GLN A 14 -9.53 1.85 -1.18
CA GLN A 14 -9.75 3.30 -1.27
C GLN A 14 -8.69 4.10 -0.50
N MET A 15 -8.10 3.56 0.57
CA MET A 15 -7.04 4.24 1.33
C MET A 15 -5.77 4.46 0.51
N LEU A 16 -5.54 3.67 -0.54
CA LEU A 16 -4.37 3.78 -1.41
C LEU A 16 -4.59 4.77 -2.57
N LYS A 17 -5.78 5.35 -2.70
CA LYS A 17 -6.12 6.24 -3.82
C LYS A 17 -5.25 7.50 -3.82
N GLY A 18 -4.63 7.77 -4.97
CA GLY A 18 -3.75 8.93 -5.16
C GLY A 18 -2.31 8.72 -4.69
N GLY A 19 -1.98 7.56 -4.13
CA GLY A 19 -0.60 7.18 -3.82
C GLY A 19 0.07 6.41 -4.96
N VAL A 20 1.38 6.19 -4.80
CA VAL A 20 2.20 5.35 -5.69
C VAL A 20 2.59 4.08 -4.93
N ILE A 21 2.45 2.92 -5.59
CA ILE A 21 2.98 1.64 -5.10
C ILE A 21 4.25 1.34 -5.90
N MET A 22 5.36 1.08 -5.21
CA MET A 22 6.66 0.84 -5.84
C MET A 22 7.08 -0.63 -5.70
N ASP A 23 7.53 -1.24 -6.80
CA ASP A 23 8.14 -2.57 -6.79
C ASP A 23 9.56 -2.48 -6.22
N VAL A 24 9.88 -3.35 -5.25
CA VAL A 24 11.18 -3.40 -4.58
C VAL A 24 11.67 -4.83 -4.42
N VAL A 25 12.98 -5.03 -4.43
CA VAL A 25 13.59 -6.35 -4.27
C VAL A 25 14.59 -6.43 -3.12
N THR A 26 14.80 -5.33 -2.39
CA THR A 26 15.64 -5.29 -1.19
C THR A 26 15.04 -4.42 -0.08
N PRO A 27 15.40 -4.66 1.21
CA PRO A 27 14.97 -3.79 2.30
C PRO A 27 15.45 -2.33 2.18
N GLU A 28 16.57 -2.10 1.49
CA GLU A 28 17.08 -0.75 1.26
C GLU A 28 16.21 0.01 0.25
N GLN A 29 15.77 -0.65 -0.82
CA GLN A 29 14.82 -0.06 -1.78
C GLN A 29 13.47 0.26 -1.11
N ALA A 30 13.00 -0.59 -0.20
CA ALA A 30 11.77 -0.33 0.56
C ALA A 30 11.87 0.97 1.39
N LYS A 31 13.03 1.23 2.03
CA LYS A 31 13.28 2.48 2.75
C LYS A 31 13.29 3.70 1.81
N ILE A 32 13.94 3.58 0.65
CA ILE A 32 13.96 4.64 -0.36
C ILE A 32 12.54 4.95 -0.87
N ALA A 33 11.71 3.92 -1.09
CA ALA A 33 10.33 4.09 -1.52
C ALA A 33 9.47 4.79 -0.47
N GLU A 34 9.61 4.43 0.81
CA GLU A 34 8.97 5.11 1.94
C GLU A 34 9.37 6.59 2.01
N ASP A 35 10.68 6.89 1.94
CA ASP A 35 11.21 8.26 1.95
C ASP A 35 10.73 9.09 0.76
N ALA A 36 10.52 8.46 -0.41
CA ALA A 36 9.99 9.08 -1.61
C ALA A 36 8.46 9.32 -1.56
N GLY A 37 7.78 8.84 -0.52
CA GLY A 37 6.33 8.99 -0.33
C GLY A 37 5.48 7.93 -1.01
N ALA A 38 6.01 6.74 -1.28
CA ALA A 38 5.21 5.60 -1.71
C ALA A 38 4.19 5.22 -0.63
N CYS A 39 2.94 4.95 -1.01
CA CYS A 39 1.89 4.56 -0.05
C CYS A 39 1.96 3.08 0.33
N ALA A 40 2.63 2.26 -0.50
CA ALA A 40 2.91 0.85 -0.27
C ALA A 40 4.10 0.40 -1.14
N VAL A 41 4.63 -0.79 -0.86
CA VAL A 41 5.64 -1.48 -1.68
C VAL A 41 5.18 -2.88 -2.05
N MET A 42 5.64 -3.36 -3.21
CA MET A 42 5.40 -4.73 -3.72
C MET A 42 6.72 -5.49 -3.87
#